data_AF-A0A9X0HWS5-F1
#
_entry.id   AF-A0A9X0HWS5-F1
#
_cell.length_a   1.000
_cell.length_b   1.000
_cell.length_c   1.000
_cell.angle_alpha   90.00
_cell.angle_beta   90.00
_cell.angle_gamma   90.00
#
_symmetry.space_group_name_H-M   'P 1'
#
loop_
_entity.id
_entity.type
_entity.pdbx_description
1 polymer ?
#
loop_
_entity_poly.entity_id
_entity_poly.type
_entity_poly.pdbx_seq_one_letter_code
_entity_poly.pdbx_strand_id
1 'polypeptide(L)'
;MAAIAQSDGLVNPTDLAIELGFHAQSAVQAPIRDLTEAGLITRQEGPGRVYYRRNPHPIWDAALALLGQALGSEVPSDSRS
;
A
#
# COMPACT_ATOMS: atom_id res chain seq x y z
N MET A 1 0.36 1.49 -1.20
CA MET A 1 1.81 1.34 -0.96
C MET A 1 2.13 1.13 0.51
N ALA A 2 1.99 2.14 1.38
CA ALA A 2 2.44 2.05 2.78
C ALA A 2 1.76 0.95 3.61
N ALA A 3 0.44 0.72 3.44
CA ALA A 3 -0.25 -0.39 4.11
C ALA A 3 0.33 -1.76 3.71
N ILE A 4 0.50 -2.01 2.40
CA ILE A 4 1.17 -3.21 1.88
C ILE A 4 2.62 -3.33 2.36
N ALA A 5 3.31 -2.20 2.56
CA ALA A 5 4.68 -2.20 3.05
C ALA A 5 4.79 -2.55 4.54
N GLN A 6 3.78 -2.19 5.35
CA GLN A 6 3.70 -2.50 6.78
C GLN A 6 3.17 -3.91 7.07
N SER A 7 2.53 -4.58 6.10
CA SER A 7 2.02 -5.94 6.28
C SER A 7 3.12 -7.00 6.20
N ASP A 8 2.75 -8.26 6.47
CA ASP A 8 3.58 -9.45 6.28
C ASP A 8 3.87 -9.77 4.79
N GLY A 9 3.43 -8.91 3.88
CA GLY A 9 3.60 -9.03 2.45
C GLY A 9 2.55 -9.91 1.76
N LEU A 10 1.58 -10.48 2.47
CA LEU A 10 0.39 -11.07 1.84
C LEU A 10 -0.70 -9.99 1.72
N VAL A 11 -1.30 -9.89 0.54
CA VAL A 11 -2.32 -8.88 0.23
C VAL A 11 -3.56 -9.58 -0.30
N ASN A 12 -4.66 -9.47 0.43
CA ASN A 12 -5.98 -9.76 -0.07
C ASN A 12 -6.67 -8.44 -0.44
N PRO A 13 -7.21 -8.26 -1.66
CA PRO A 13 -7.84 -7.01 -2.06
C PRO A 13 -9.01 -6.57 -1.18
N THR A 14 -9.81 -7.53 -0.68
CA THR A 14 -10.95 -7.24 0.20
C THR A 14 -10.45 -6.77 1.56
N ASP A 15 -9.52 -7.49 2.16
CA ASP A 15 -8.98 -7.14 3.47
C ASP A 15 -8.25 -5.78 3.42
N LEU A 16 -7.49 -5.52 2.35
CA LEU A 16 -6.82 -4.23 2.14
C LEU A 16 -7.82 -3.08 2.00
N ALA A 17 -8.94 -3.28 1.29
CA ALA A 17 -9.96 -2.24 1.17
C ALA A 17 -10.59 -1.91 2.54
N ILE A 18 -10.86 -2.95 3.35
CA ILE A 18 -11.40 -2.79 4.71
C ILE A 18 -10.40 -2.08 5.62
N GLU A 19 -9.14 -2.49 5.61
CA GLU A 19 -8.06 -1.87 6.41
C GLU A 19 -7.90 -0.38 6.11
N LEU A 20 -8.00 0.00 4.83
CA LEU A 20 -7.93 1.39 4.38
C LEU A 20 -9.24 2.18 4.56
N GLY A 21 -10.30 1.55 5.06
CA GLY A 21 -11.60 2.20 5.29
C GLY A 21 -12.42 2.46 4.03
N PHE A 22 -12.14 1.77 2.92
CA PHE A 22 -12.92 1.90 1.69
C PHE A 22 -14.20 1.05 1.75
N HIS A 23 -15.32 1.62 1.30
CA HIS A 23 -16.60 0.92 1.23
C HIS A 23 -16.67 -0.16 0.14
N ALA A 24 -15.84 -0.06 -0.90
CA ALA A 24 -15.86 -0.96 -2.05
C ALA A 24 -14.45 -1.42 -2.41
N GLN A 25 -14.31 -2.72 -2.67
CA GLN A 25 -13.04 -3.32 -3.14
C GLN A 25 -12.53 -2.71 -4.44
N SER A 26 -13.42 -2.20 -5.30
CA SER A 26 -13.06 -1.53 -6.55
C SER A 26 -12.13 -0.33 -6.33
N ALA A 27 -12.18 0.32 -5.16
CA ALA A 27 -11.30 1.43 -4.80
C ALA A 27 -9.81 1.04 -4.79
N VAL A 28 -9.49 -0.23 -4.53
CA VAL A 28 -8.09 -0.72 -4.51
C VAL A 28 -7.71 -1.49 -5.78
N GLN A 29 -8.65 -1.75 -6.70
CA GLN A 29 -8.38 -2.54 -7.91
C GLN A 29 -7.35 -1.89 -8.83
N ALA A 30 -7.49 -0.59 -9.13
CA ALA A 30 -6.53 0.11 -9.99
C ALA A 30 -5.13 0.13 -9.35
N PRO A 31 -4.94 0.53 -8.08
CA PRO A 31 -3.66 0.42 -7.41
C PRO A 31 -3.05 -1.00 -7.43
N ILE A 32 -3.85 -2.04 -7.20
CA ILE A 32 -3.35 -3.43 -7.21
C ILE A 32 -2.89 -3.85 -8.61
N ARG A 33 -3.64 -3.47 -9.66
CA ARG A 33 -3.24 -3.71 -11.04
C ARG A 33 -1.91 -3.01 -11.35
N ASP A 34 -1.79 -1.73 -11.03
CA ASP A 34 -0.60 -0.94 -11.33
C ASP A 34 0.65 -1.50 -10.59
N LEU A 35 0.48 -1.98 -9.35
CA LEU A 35 1.56 -2.66 -8.61
C LEU A 35 1.93 -4.02 -9.17
N THR A 36 0.96 -4.73 -9.76
CA THR A 36 1.22 -6.01 -10.42
C THR A 36 1.98 -5.77 -11.73
N GLU A 37 1.56 -4.79 -12.52
CA GLU A 37 2.22 -4.39 -13.77
C GLU A 37 3.65 -3.87 -13.53
N ALA A 38 3.87 -3.15 -12.43
CA ALA A 38 5.20 -2.73 -12.00
C ALA A 38 6.09 -3.87 -11.44
N GLY A 39 5.56 -5.09 -11.33
CA GLY A 39 6.29 -6.24 -10.78
C GLY A 39 6.55 -6.15 -9.27
N LEU A 40 5.84 -5.25 -8.56
CA LEU A 40 6.02 -5.03 -7.13
C LEU A 40 5.23 -6.04 -6.29
N ILE A 41 4.12 -6.54 -6.81
CA ILE A 41 3.37 -7.65 -6.22
C ILE A 41 3.10 -8.72 -7.28
N THR A 42 3.01 -9.97 -6.86
CA THR A 42 2.69 -11.10 -7.74
C THR A 42 1.44 -11.80 -7.25
N ARG A 43 0.48 -12.02 -8.16
CA ARG A 43 -0.73 -12.80 -7.89
C ARG A 43 -0.34 -14.23 -7.54
N GLN A 44 -0.84 -14.74 -6.42
CA GLN A 44 -0.74 -16.15 -6.04
C GLN A 44 -2.12 -16.80 -6.25
N GLU A 45 -2.12 -17.97 -6.90
CA GLU A 45 -3.34 -18.77 -6.99
C GLU A 45 -3.60 -19.46 -5.65
N GLY A 46 -4.80 -19.25 -5.11
CA GLY A 46 -5.28 -19.89 -3.90
C GLY A 46 -6.69 -20.45 -4.11
N PRO A 47 -7.11 -21.46 -3.33
CA PRO A 47 -8.44 -22.03 -3.47
C PRO A 47 -9.53 -20.99 -3.17
N GLY A 48 -10.26 -20.59 -4.23
CA GLY A 48 -11.45 -19.73 -4.15
C GLY A 48 -11.19 -18.26 -3.81
N ARG A 49 -9.94 -17.82 -3.66
CA ARG A 49 -9.59 -16.45 -3.26
C ARG A 49 -8.34 -15.95 -3.99
N VAL A 50 -8.37 -14.68 -4.37
CA VAL A 50 -7.22 -14.01 -5.00
C VAL A 50 -6.35 -13.40 -3.90
N TYR A 51 -5.07 -13.74 -3.94
CA TYR A 51 -4.05 -13.16 -3.07
C TYR A 51 -2.90 -12.63 -3.91
N TYR A 52 -2.18 -11.66 -3.37
CA TYR A 52 -0.95 -11.13 -3.94
C TYR A 52 0.16 -11.21 -2.89
N ARG A 53 1.35 -11.57 -3.33
CA ARG A 53 2.56 -11.54 -2.51
C ARG A 53 3.39 -10.32 -2.89
N ARG A 54 3.86 -9.58 -1.90
CA ARG A 54 4.84 -8.51 -2.06
C ARG A 54 6.17 -9.10 -2.53
N ASN A 55 6.69 -8.58 -3.63
CA ASN A 55 8.02 -8.92 -4.11
C ASN A 55 9.07 -8.08 -3.37
N PRO A 56 10.26 -8.65 -3.07
CA PRO A 56 11.36 -7.89 -2.49
C PRO A 56 11.75 -6.72 -3.39
N HIS A 57 11.67 -5.49 -2.88
CA HIS A 57 12.02 -4.29 -3.63
C HIS A 57 12.31 -3.12 -2.67
N PRO A 58 13.37 -2.31 -2.88
CA PRO A 58 13.73 -1.20 -1.97
C PRO A 58 12.68 -0.07 -1.92
N ILE A 59 11.76 -0.02 -2.90
CA ILE A 59 10.68 0.98 -2.92
C ILE A 59 9.75 0.88 -1.70
N TRP A 60 9.66 -0.29 -1.07
CA TRP A 60 8.81 -0.47 0.11
C TRP A 60 9.34 0.33 1.29
N ASP A 61 10.63 0.23 1.55
CA ASP A 61 11.30 1.00 2.61
C ASP A 61 11.25 2.50 2.29
N ALA A 62 11.49 2.86 1.03
CA ALA A 62 11.38 4.25 0.57
C ALA A 62 9.96 4.81 0.76
N ALA A 63 8.92 4.04 0.46
CA ALA A 63 7.53 4.47 0.65
C ALA A 63 7.19 4.70 2.12
N LEU A 64 7.73 3.88 3.04
CA LEU A 64 7.57 4.09 4.48
C LEU A 64 8.35 5.31 4.96
N ALA A 65 9.58 5.50 4.49
CA ALA A 65 10.38 6.67 4.83
C ALA A 65 9.69 7.97 4.38
N LEU A 66 9.15 8.00 3.15
CA LEU A 66 8.40 9.14 2.62
C LEU A 66 7.11 9.41 3.42
N LEU A 67 6.38 8.36 3.81
CA LEU A 67 5.21 8.53 4.68
C LEU A 67 5.61 9.10 6.04
N GLY A 68 6.69 8.60 6.65
CA GLY A 68 7.21 9.11 7.91
C GLY A 68 7.61 10.60 7.82
N GLN A 69 8.26 11.00 6.73
CA GLN A 69 8.58 12.41 6.47
C GLN A 69 7.33 13.25 6.32
N ALA A 70 6.32 12.79 5.56
CA ALA A 70 5.08 13.53 5.34
C ALA A 70 4.29 13.73 6.65
N LEU A 71 4.24 12.71 7.51
CA LEU A 71 3.55 12.78 8.80
C LEU A 71 4.33 13.59 9.84
N GLY A 72 5.67 13.55 9.80
CA GLY A 72 6.53 14.33 10.70
C GLY A 72 6.74 15.79 10.25
N SER A 73 6.42 16.12 9.00
CA SER A 73 6.48 17.48 8.46
C SER A 73 5.19 18.25 8.77
N GLU A 74 4.78 18.31 10.05
CA GLU A 74 3.96 19.43 10.50
C GLU A 74 4.80 20.70 10.32
N VAL A 75 4.48 21.45 9.27
CA VAL A 75 5.08 22.74 8.96
C VAL A 75 4.92 23.64 10.19
N PRO A 76 6.00 24.21 10.77
CA PRO A 76 5.86 25.29 11.72
C PRO A 76 5.06 26.37 11.04
N SER A 77 3.84 26.62 11.51
CA SER A 77 3.01 27.74 11.10
C SER A 77 3.87 28.99 11.21
N ASP A 78 4.30 29.50 10.05
CA ASP A 78 5.16 30.66 9.90
C ASP A 78 4.38 31.87 10.47
N SER A 79 4.49 32.06 11.77
CA SER A 79 3.96 33.20 12.50
C SER A 79 4.89 34.37 12.20
N ARG A 80 4.75 34.92 11.00
CA ARG A 80 5.38 36.20 10.67
C ARG A 80 4.57 37.30 11.36
N SER A 81 5.26 37.88 12.34
CA SER A 81 4.92 39.06 13.13
C SER A 81 4.83 40.33 12.28
#